data_AF-A0A7X3U4T0-F1
#
_entry.id   AF-A0A7X3U4T0-F1
#
_cell.length_a   1.000
_cell.length_b   1.000
_cell.length_c   1.000
_cell.angle_alpha   90.00
_cell.angle_beta   90.00
_cell.angle_gamma   90.00
#
_symmetry.space_group_name_H-M   'P 1'
#
loop_
_entity.id
_entity.type
_entity.pdbx_description
1 polymer ?
#
loop_
_entity_poly.entity_id
_entity_poly.type
_entity_poly.pdbx_seq_one_letter_code
_entity_poly.pdbx_strand_id
1 'polypeptide(L)' 'MLIKTGQLAKGAGILPSKVRFYVREGILIPVDQTPGGYCLFDGAAAIERLREIDELQSKERLTIQEIKQRLGEAEVDGH' A
#
# COMPACT_ATOMS: atom_id res chain seq x y z
N MET A 1 5.08 -2.39 13.87
CA MET A 1 4.54 -3.73 14.25
C MET A 1 4.14 -4.43 12.98
N LEU A 2 4.51 -5.70 12.79
CA LEU A 2 4.16 -6.43 11.58
C LEU A 2 2.75 -6.99 11.62
N ILE A 3 1.97 -6.69 10.58
CA ILE A 3 0.59 -7.14 10.44
C ILE A 3 0.39 -7.84 9.08
N LYS A 4 -0.50 -8.83 9.06
CA LYS A 4 -0.87 -9.56 7.84
C LYS A 4 -1.83 -8.73 6.98
N THR A 5 -1.91 -9.05 5.68
CA THR A 5 -2.88 -8.44 4.73
C THR A 5 -4.29 -8.29 5.29
N GLY A 6 -4.83 -9.33 5.96
CA GLY A 6 -6.19 -9.28 6.52
C GLY A 6 -6.36 -8.31 7.68
N GLN A 7 -5.32 -8.16 8.52
CA GLN A 7 -5.33 -7.20 9.62
C GLN A 7 -5.20 -5.77 9.09
N LEU A 8 -4.31 -5.56 8.11
CA LEU A 8 -4.16 -4.26 7.43
C LEU A 8 -5.47 -3.84 6.75
N ALA A 9 -6.09 -4.74 5.99
CA ALA A 9 -7.36 -4.51 5.31
C ALA A 9 -8.46 -4.09 6.30
N LYS A 10 -8.58 -4.80 7.44
CA LYS A 10 -9.54 -4.47 8.50
C LYS A 10 -9.24 -3.11 9.13
N GLY A 11 -7.97 -2.80 9.41
CA GLY A 11 -7.55 -1.53 10.00
C GLY A 11 -7.78 -0.32 9.08
N ALA A 12 -7.66 -0.53 7.77
CA ALA A 12 -7.87 0.50 6.75
C ALA A 12 -9.31 0.53 6.19
N GLY A 13 -10.20 -0.37 6.61
CA GLY A 13 -11.58 -0.42 6.11
C GLY A 13 -11.72 -0.82 4.64
N ILE A 14 -10.75 -1.54 4.07
CA ILE A 14 -10.75 -1.97 2.67
C ILE A 14 -10.77 -3.49 2.54
N LEU A 15 -11.09 -3.98 1.33
CA LEU A 15 -11.06 -5.40 1.04
C LEU A 15 -9.61 -5.92 0.99
N PRO A 16 -9.31 -7.14 1.50
CA PRO A 16 -8.01 -7.77 1.33
C PRO A 16 -7.57 -7.93 -0.12
N SER A 17 -8.53 -8.05 -1.06
CA SER A 17 -8.26 -8.05 -2.50
C SER A 17 -7.71 -6.71 -2.99
N LYS A 18 -8.19 -5.58 -2.44
CA LYS A 18 -7.70 -4.23 -2.77
C LYS A 18 -6.26 -4.03 -2.27
N VAL A 19 -5.94 -4.54 -1.07
CA VAL A 19 -4.55 -4.59 -0.58
C VAL A 19 -3.66 -5.40 -1.52
N ARG A 20 -4.07 -6.62 -1.88
CA ARG A 20 -3.29 -7.46 -2.82
C ARG A 20 -3.12 -6.81 -4.19
N PHE A 21 -4.14 -6.11 -4.67
CA PHE A 21 -4.06 -5.34 -5.90
C PHE A 21 -2.97 -4.26 -5.80
N TYR A 22 -2.96 -3.48 -4.72
CA TYR A 22 -1.91 -2.46 -4.50
C TYR A 22 -0.50 -3.04 -4.39
N VAL A 23 -0.36 -4.21 -3.77
CA VAL A 23 0.92 -4.94 -3.75
C VAL A 23 1.34 -5.35 -5.16
N ARG A 24 0.41 -5.90 -5.96
CA ARG A 24 0.69 -6.32 -7.34
C ARG A 24 1.07 -5.14 -8.24
N GLU A 25 0.45 -3.99 -8.05
CA GLU A 25 0.78 -2.77 -8.80
C GLU A 25 2.11 -2.16 -8.34
N GLY A 26 2.64 -2.59 -7.19
CA GLY A 26 3.90 -2.11 -6.62
C GLY A 26 3.77 -0.80 -5.83
N ILE A 27 2.54 -0.35 -5.54
CA ILE A 27 2.31 0.89 -4.77
C ILE A 27 2.26 0.65 -3.26
N LEU A 28 2.11 -0.62 -2.84
CA LEU A 28 2.16 -1.01 -1.44
C LEU A 28 3.16 -2.15 -1.28
N ILE A 29 4.28 -1.88 -0.63
CA ILE A 29 5.39 -2.83 -0.55
C ILE A 29 5.28 -3.61 0.77
N PRO A 30 5.15 -4.95 0.73
CA PRO A 30 5.25 -5.76 1.93
C PRO A 30 6.70 -5.78 2.42
N VAL A 31 6.89 -5.79 3.74
CA VAL A 31 8.22 -5.89 4.32
C VAL A 31 8.78 -7.31 4.24
N ASP A 32 7.89 -8.31 4.23
CA ASP A 32 8.26 -9.73 4.22
C ASP A 32 7.04 -10.59 3.81
N GLN A 33 7.26 -11.89 3.64
CA GLN A 33 6.22 -12.88 3.39
C GLN A 33 6.35 -14.06 4.35
N THR A 34 5.22 -14.51 4.86
CA THR A 34 5.18 -15.77 5.63
C THR A 34 5.45 -16.96 4.71
N PRO A 35 5.92 -18.11 5.23
CA PRO A 35 6.07 -19.35 4.45
C PRO A 35 4.80 -19.82 3.73
N GLY A 36 3.61 -19.44 4.24
CA GLY A 36 2.32 -19.74 3.62
C GLY A 36 1.89 -18.75 2.53
N GLY A 37 2.75 -17.83 2.11
CA GLY A 37 2.48 -16.86 1.04
C GLY A 37 1.71 -15.60 1.45
N TYR A 38 1.44 -15.40 2.74
CA TYR A 38 0.84 -14.14 3.22
C TYR A 38 1.87 -13.03 3.30
N CYS A 39 1.53 -11.85 2.78
CA CYS A 39 2.34 -10.63 2.95
C CYS A 39 2.27 -10.10 4.39
N LEU A 40 3.42 -9.66 4.89
CA LEU A 40 3.61 -8.93 6.13
C LEU A 40 3.91 -7.46 5.82
N PHE A 41 3.31 -6.56 6.58
CA PHE A 41 3.47 -5.12 6.43
C PHE A 41 3.85 -4.51 7.77
N ASP A 42 4.67 -3.45 7.77
CA ASP A 42 4.65 -2.58 8.93
C ASP A 42 3.30 -1.86 8.98
N GLY A 43 2.55 -2.10 10.07
CA GLY A 43 1.19 -1.61 10.19
C GLY A 43 1.05 -0.09 10.17
N ALA A 44 2.02 0.64 10.73
CA ALA A 44 1.95 2.10 10.74
C ALA A 44 2.24 2.65 9.33
N ALA A 45 3.36 2.24 8.74
CA ALA A 45 3.75 2.69 7.40
C ALA A 45 2.73 2.29 6.32
N ALA A 46 2.18 1.08 6.40
CA ALA A 46 1.19 0.63 5.43
C ALA A 46 -0.16 1.34 5.56
N ILE A 47 -0.60 1.67 6.78
CA ILE A 47 -1.83 2.47 6.96
C ILE A 47 -1.64 3.89 6.40
N GLU A 48 -0.50 4.52 6.67
CA GLU A 48 -0.19 5.84 6.11
C GLU A 48 -0.15 5.80 4.58
N ARG A 49 0.52 4.81 3.99
CA ARG A 49 0.55 4.63 2.53
C ARG A 49 -0.85 4.43 1.93
N LEU A 50 -1.72 3.68 2.61
CA LEU A 50 -3.12 3.48 2.17
C LEU A 50 -3.94 4.77 2.25
N ARG A 51 -3.74 5.59 3.29
CA ARG A 51 -4.38 6.91 3.39
C ARG A 51 -3.93 7.82 2.26
N GLU A 52 -2.64 7.89 2.00
CA GLU A 52 -2.09 8.70 0.91
C GLU A 52 -2.67 8.27 -0.45
N ILE A 53 -2.74 6.96 -0.74
CA ILE A 53 -3.40 6.46 -1.95
C ILE A 53 -4.87 6.91 -2.01
N ASP A 54 -5.61 6.79 -0.91
CA ASP A 54 -7.03 7.19 -0.86
C ASP A 54 -7.24 8.70 -1.07
N GLU A 55 -6.36 9.53 -0.50
CA GLU A 55 -6.39 10.97 -0.70
C GLU A 55 -6.10 11.36 -2.15
N LEU A 56 -5.09 10.74 -2.78
CA LEU A 56 -4.75 10.97 -4.19
C LEU A 56 -5.90 10.55 -5.13
N GLN A 57 -6.58 9.45 -4.81
CA GLN A 57 -7.76 9.02 -5.57
C GLN A 57 -8.95 9.95 -5.37
N SER A 58 -9.19 10.42 -4.15
CA SER A 58 -10.40 11.18 -3.82
C SER A 58 -10.29 12.67 -4.15
N LYS A 59 -9.12 13.29 -3.89
CA LYS A 59 -8.89 14.72 -4.09
C LYS A 59 -8.39 15.03 -5.49
N GLU A 60 -7.41 14.28 -5.98
CA GLU A 60 -6.75 14.53 -7.26
C GLU A 60 -7.35 13.68 -8.41
N ARG A 61 -8.23 12.71 -8.11
CA ARG A 61 -8.81 11.77 -9.08
C ARG A 61 -7.77 11.00 -9.90
N LEU A 62 -6.61 10.77 -9.30
CA LEU A 62 -5.52 10.04 -9.95
C LEU A 62 -5.85 8.55 -10.09
N THR A 63 -5.45 8.00 -11.22
CA THR A 63 -5.44 6.55 -11.44
C THR A 63 -4.30 5.91 -10.65
N ILE A 64 -4.37 4.59 -10.48
CA ILE A 64 -3.33 3.83 -9.78
C ILE A 64 -1.96 3.93 -10.48
N GLN A 65 -1.94 4.07 -11.81
CA GLN A 65 -0.69 4.26 -12.55
C GLN A 65 -0.07 5.62 -12.27
N GLU A 66 -0.87 6.69 -12.21
CA GLU A 66 -0.39 8.03 -11.85
C GLU A 66 0.07 8.09 -10.40
N ILE A 67 -0.66 7.44 -9.49
CA ILE A 67 -0.28 7.32 -8.08
C ILE A 67 1.05 6.56 -7.95
N LYS A 68 1.23 5.48 -8.71
CA LYS A 68 2.49 4.73 -8.74
C LYS A 68 3.64 5.61 -9.19
N GLN A 69 3.45 6.39 -10.25
CA GLN A 69 4.48 7.29 -10.76
C GLN A 69 4.82 8.36 -9.71
N ARG A 70 3.81 9.03 -9.15
CA ARG A 70 4.00 10.06 -8.11
C ARG A 70 4.75 9.53 -6.88
N LEU A 71 4.35 8.36 -6.39
CA LEU A 71 4.91 7.78 -5.17
C LEU A 71 6.24 7.04 -5.42
N GLY A 72 6.52 6.64 -6.66
CA GLY A 72 7.82 6.11 -7.06
C GLY A 72 8.85 7.23 -7.31
N GLU A 73 8.44 8.37 -7.86
CA GLU A 73 9.28 9.55 -8.05
C GLU A 73 9.73 10.17 -6.71
N ALA A 74 8.90 10.06 -5.66
CA ALA A 74 9.25 10.54 -4.32
C ALA A 74 10.41 9.76 -3.65
N GLU A 75 10.69 8.52 -4.07
CA GLU A 75 11.78 7.71 -3.50
C GLU A 75 13.13 7.91 -4.23
N VAL A 76 13.15 8.56 -5.40
CA VAL A 76 14.39 8.80 -6.18
C VAL A 76 15.07 10.14 -5.91
N ASP A 77 14.42 11.06 -5.19
CA ASP A 77 14.98 12.40 -4.90
C ASP A 77 15.89 12.44 -3.65
N GLY A 78 16.24 11.28 -3.10
CA GLY A 78 17.29 11.14 -2.07
C GLY A 78 18.62 10.70 -2.67
N HIS A 79 19.28 11.57 -3.45
CA HIS A 79 20.69 11.40 -3.84
C HIS A 79 21.59 12.31 -3.01
#